data_AF-F3FW77-F1
#
_entry.id   AF-F3FW77-F1
#
_cell.length_a   1.000
_cell.length_b   1.000
_cell.length_c   1.000
_cell.angle_alpha   90.00
_cell.angle_beta   90.00
_cell.angle_gamma   90.00
#
_symmetry.space_group_name_H-M   'P 1'
#
loop_
_entity.id
_entity.type
_entity.pdbx_description
1 polymer ?
#
loop_
_entity_poly.entity_id
_entity_poly.type
_entity_poly.pdbx_seq_one_letter_code
_entity_poly.pdbx_strand_id
1 'polypeptide(L)' 'MKLLGIFTLVLALTGCSSMLFYPEQGVPFTPDKARLQYQDVNLTAADGTRLHGWWLP' A
#
# COMPACT_ATOMS: atom_id res chain seq x y z
N MET A 1 4.35 -29.92 -26.80
CA MET A 1 4.27 -28.52 -27.26
C MET A 1 3.17 -27.73 -26.55
N LYS A 2 1.87 -28.03 -26.75
CA LYS A 2 0.75 -27.25 -26.15
C LYS A 2 0.76 -27.22 -24.61
N LEU A 3 1.01 -28.36 -23.95
CA LEU A 3 1.06 -28.45 -22.49
C LEU A 3 2.20 -27.63 -21.88
N LEU A 4 3.34 -27.56 -22.57
CA LEU A 4 4.49 -26.75 -22.14
C LEU A 4 4.12 -25.26 -22.19
N GLY A 5 3.47 -24.81 -23.27
CA GLY A 5 3.02 -23.42 -23.40
C GLY A 5 1.99 -23.02 -22.35
N ILE A 6 1.05 -23.92 -22.03
CA ILE A 6 0.05 -23.69 -20.96
C ILE A 6 0.74 -23.58 -19.60
N PHE A 7 1.70 -24.46 -19.31
CA PHE A 7 2.44 -24.43 -18.05
C PHE A 7 3.23 -23.12 -17.89
N THR A 8 3.95 -22.70 -18.93
CA THR A 8 4.69 -21.43 -18.92
C THR A 8 3.75 -20.23 -18.74
N LEU A 9 2.58 -20.24 -19.37
CA LEU A 9 1.58 -19.19 -19.21
C LEU A 9 1.08 -19.11 -17.77
N VAL A 10 0.71 -20.24 -17.15
CA VAL A 10 0.23 -20.28 -15.76
C VAL A 10 1.28 -19.74 -14.79
N LEU A 11 2.56 -20.10 -14.97
CA LEU A 11 3.65 -19.57 -14.14
C LEU A 11 3.83 -18.06 -14.30
N ALA A 12 3.69 -17.54 -15.52
CA ALA A 12 3.80 -16.10 -15.79
C ALA A 12 2.63 -15.27 -15.20
N LEU A 13 1.51 -15.91 -14.85
CA LEU A 13 0.38 -15.26 -14.17
C LEU A 13 0.52 -15.24 -12.64
N THR A 14 1.55 -15.86 -12.08
CA THR A 14 1.83 -15.75 -10.64
C THR A 14 2.42 -14.37 -10.34
N GLY A 15 1.70 -13.53 -9.59
CA GLY A 15 2.20 -12.22 -9.19
C GLY A 15 3.41 -12.33 -8.28
N CYS A 16 4.44 -11.52 -8.49
CA CYS A 16 5.67 -11.52 -7.68
C CYS A 16 5.48 -10.92 -6.27
N SER A 17 4.30 -10.40 -5.95
CA SER A 17 4.00 -9.81 -4.65
C SER A 17 3.23 -10.82 -3.81
N SER A 18 3.73 -11.13 -2.62
CA SER A 18 2.96 -11.88 -1.63
C SER A 18 1.69 -11.10 -1.31
N MET A 19 0.53 -11.74 -1.45
CA MET A 19 -0.77 -11.13 -1.15
C MET A 19 -1.01 -10.96 0.38
N LEU A 20 0.06 -11.05 1.17
CA LEU A 20 0.04 -10.98 2.61
C LEU A 20 0.46 -9.57 3.03
N PHE A 21 -0.45 -8.85 3.66
CA PHE A 21 -0.14 -7.62 4.36
C PHE A 21 0.64 -7.96 5.65
N TYR A 22 1.88 -7.49 5.74
CA TYR A 22 2.70 -7.61 6.95
C TYR A 22 2.58 -6.31 7.74
N PRO A 23 1.98 -6.32 8.94
CA PRO A 23 1.87 -5.11 9.74
C PRO A 23 3.25 -4.69 10.24
N GLU A 24 3.74 -3.56 9.75
CA GLU A 24 4.95 -2.92 10.25
C GLU A 24 4.61 -2.03 11.45
N GLN A 25 5.46 -2.05 12.49
CA GLN A 25 5.23 -1.25 13.69
C GLN A 25 5.70 0.19 13.47
N GLY A 26 4.79 1.13 13.74
CA GLY A 26 5.06 2.56 13.62
C GLY A 26 4.84 3.11 12.22
N VAL A 27 5.23 4.37 12.02
CA VAL A 27 5.14 5.07 10.74
C VAL A 27 6.54 5.10 10.11
N PRO A 28 6.82 4.27 9.09
CA PRO A 28 8.17 4.18 8.52
C PRO A 28 8.56 5.47 7.77
N PHE A 29 7.59 6.19 7.21
CA PHE A 29 7.82 7.34 6.36
C PHE A 29 6.82 8.48 6.63
N THR A 30 7.34 9.69 6.82
CA THR A 30 6.54 10.91 6.99
C THR A 30 6.84 11.90 5.86
N PRO A 31 5.94 12.86 5.57
CA PRO A 31 6.17 13.88 4.55
C PRO A 31 7.44 14.71 4.79
N ASP A 32 7.85 14.92 6.05
CA ASP A 32 9.13 15.58 6.38
C ASP A 32 10.33 14.88 5.75
N LYS A 33 10.35 13.53 5.79
CA LYS A 33 11.44 12.74 5.19
C LYS A 33 11.51 12.94 3.68
N ALA A 34 10.37 13.23 3.05
CA ALA A 34 10.28 13.58 1.65
C ALA A 34 10.56 15.07 1.36
N ARG A 35 10.76 15.90 2.40
CA ARG A 35 10.88 17.37 2.28
C ARG A 35 9.66 18.00 1.59
N LEU A 36 8.48 17.46 1.85
CA LEU A 36 7.21 17.97 1.34
C LEU A 36 6.59 18.94 2.33
N GLN A 37 5.95 20.00 1.83
CA GLN A 37 5.05 20.81 2.64
C GLN A 37 3.78 20.01 2.90
N TYR A 38 3.31 20.02 4.14
CA TYR A 38 2.11 19.29 4.53
C TYR A 38 1.45 19.93 5.76
N GLN A 39 0.22 19.51 6.05
CA GLN A 39 -0.51 19.89 7.26
C GLN A 39 -1.05 18.64 7.95
N ASP A 40 -0.87 18.54 9.26
CA ASP A 40 -1.53 17.52 10.07
C ASP A 40 -3.05 17.75 10.11
N VAL A 41 -3.81 16.71 9.78
CA VAL A 41 -5.28 16.75 9.77
C VAL A 41 -5.86 15.55 10.52
N ASN A 42 -7.04 15.75 11.08
CA ASN A 42 -7.86 14.68 11.65
C ASN A 42 -9.17 14.61 10.87
N LEU A 43 -9.50 13.42 10.39
CA LEU A 43 -10.72 13.13 9.66
C LEU A 43 -11.61 12.24 10.54
N THR A 44 -12.92 12.38 10.41
CA THR A 44 -13.88 11.48 11.04
C THR A 44 -14.56 10.68 9.95
N ALA A 45 -14.35 9.36 9.97
CA ALA A 45 -15.03 8.45 9.06
C ALA A 45 -16.52 8.35 9.39
N ALA A 46 -17.32 7.82 8.45
CA ALA A 46 -18.77 7.72 8.61
C ALA A 46 -19.21 6.86 9.82
N ASP A 47 -18.34 5.95 10.26
CA ASP A 47 -18.53 5.11 11.44
C ASP A 47 -18.12 5.79 12.76
N GLY A 48 -17.67 7.05 12.70
CA GLY A 48 -17.17 7.81 13.84
C GLY A 48 -15.68 7.59 14.15
N THR A 49 -14.98 6.74 13.40
CA THR A 49 -13.55 6.50 13.60
C THR A 49 -12.76 7.77 13.32
N ARG A 50 -11.90 8.17 14.27
CA ARG A 50 -10.95 9.27 14.10
C ARG A 50 -9.71 8.79 13.37
N LEU A 51 -9.44 9.37 12.21
CA LEU A 51 -8.29 9.09 11.37
C LEU A 51 -7.32 10.27 11.42
N HIS A 52 -6.06 10.01 11.74
CA HIS A 52 -4.98 10.98 11.57
C HIS A 52 -4.39 10.85 10.16
N GLY A 53 -4.02 11.98 9.56
CA GLY A 53 -3.37 11.99 8.25
C GLY A 53 -2.67 13.32 7.96
N TRP A 54 -2.06 13.39 6.77
CA TRP A 54 -1.38 14.58 6.28
C TRP A 54 -2.03 15.09 4.99
N TRP A 55 -2.36 16.36 4.95
CA TRP A 55 -2.79 17.04 3.73
C TRP A 55 -1.58 17.62 3.00
N LEU A 56 -1.42 17.27 1.72
CA LEU A 56 -0.37 17.80 0.85
C LEU A 56 -1.02 18.81 -0.13
N PRO A 57 -0.49 20.04 -0.24
CA PRO A 57 -0.99 21.06 -1.18
C PRO A 57 -0.60 20.80 -2.63
#